data_AF-A0A2G2L6U4-F1
#
_entry.id   AF-A0A2G2L6U4-F1
#
_cell.length_a   1.000
_cell.length_b   1.000
_cell.length_c   1.000
_cell.angle_alpha   90.00
_cell.angle_beta   90.00
_cell.angle_gamma   90.00
#
_symmetry.space_group_name_H-M   'P 1'
#
loop_
_entity.id
_entity.type
_entity.pdbx_description
1 polymer ?
#
loop_
_entity_poly.entity_id
_entity_poly.type
_entity_poly.pdbx_seq_one_letter_code
_entity_poly.pdbx_strand_id
1 'polypeptide(L)'
;MPENITLVIDYINKVKTRCTYNAAAKALGITPQALKKQLGERRPEISWFVSSSSGEPLHYTDREKHPELYRTDRIITLANVLIRNLDL
;
A
#
# COMPACT_ATOMS: atom_id res chain seq x y z
N MET A 1 0.11 -7.11 13.57
CA MET A 1 -0.66 -6.71 12.37
C MET A 1 -1.38 -7.95 11.84
N PRO A 2 -2.62 -7.86 11.34
CA PRO A 2 -3.33 -9.00 10.73
C PRO A 2 -2.57 -9.60 9.53
N GLU A 3 -2.68 -10.92 9.34
CA GLU A 3 -1.94 -11.69 8.31
C GLU A 3 -2.24 -11.22 6.88
N ASN A 4 -3.51 -10.92 6.58
CA ASN A 4 -3.93 -10.43 5.26
C ASN A 4 -3.27 -9.09 4.88
N ILE A 5 -3.01 -8.21 5.85
CA ILE A 5 -2.30 -6.96 5.60
C ILE A 5 -0.83 -7.24 5.28
N THR A 6 -0.22 -8.21 5.97
CA THR A 6 1.16 -8.62 5.72
C THR A 6 1.28 -9.13 4.29
N LEU A 7 0.35 -9.97 3.83
CA LEU A 7 0.31 -10.44 2.44
C LEU A 7 0.23 -9.29 1.43
N VAL A 8 -0.58 -8.26 1.68
CA VAL A 8 -0.66 -7.08 0.81
C VAL A 8 0.67 -6.30 0.81
N ILE A 9 1.28 -6.08 1.97
CA ILE A 9 2.59 -5.40 2.08
C ILE A 9 3.66 -6.17 1.31
N ASP A 10 3.76 -7.47 1.54
CA ASP A 10 4.77 -8.31 0.90
C ASP A 10 4.58 -8.32 -0.62
N TYR A 11 3.34 -8.40 -1.08
CA TYR A 11 3.02 -8.32 -2.50
C TYR A 11 3.47 -7.00 -3.13
N ILE A 12 3.06 -5.85 -2.57
CA ILE A 12 3.37 -4.54 -3.16
C ILE A 12 4.87 -4.23 -3.11
N ASN A 13 5.59 -4.71 -2.09
CA ASN A 13 7.05 -4.65 -2.04
C ASN A 13 7.70 -5.54 -3.09
N LYS A 14 7.20 -6.76 -3.28
CA LYS A 14 7.70 -7.70 -4.28
C LYS A 14 7.51 -7.18 -5.70
N VAL A 15 6.33 -6.68 -6.03
CA VAL A 15 6.03 -6.12 -7.37
C VAL A 15 6.51 -4.68 -7.52
N LYS A 16 6.94 -4.05 -6.42
CA LYS A 16 7.47 -2.67 -6.34
C LYS A 16 6.56 -1.70 -7.08
N THR A 17 5.29 -1.72 -6.70
CA THR A 17 4.23 -0.89 -7.31
C THR A 17 3.46 -0.20 -6.20
N ARG A 18 3.28 1.12 -6.34
CA ARG A 18 2.47 1.91 -5.40
C ARG A 18 1.02 1.43 -5.41
N CYS A 19 0.36 1.49 -4.26
CA CYS A 19 -1.02 1.08 -4.07
C CYS A 19 -1.79 2.14 -3.30
N THR A 20 -2.98 2.51 -3.75
CA THR A 20 -3.79 3.47 -3.00
C THR A 20 -4.32 2.85 -1.71
N TYR A 21 -4.40 3.63 -0.63
CA TYR A 21 -5.04 3.18 0.62
C TYR A 21 -6.46 2.66 0.40
N ASN A 22 -7.21 3.27 -0.52
CA ASN A 22 -8.59 2.87 -0.83
C ASN A 22 -8.65 1.48 -1.48
N ALA A 23 -7.76 1.19 -2.43
CA ALA A 23 -7.70 -0.12 -3.07
C ALA A 23 -7.34 -1.22 -2.08
N ALA A 24 -6.30 -0.98 -1.28
CA ALA A 24 -5.84 -1.92 -0.26
C ALA A 24 -6.90 -2.18 0.81
N ALA A 25 -7.49 -1.12 1.39
CA ALA A 25 -8.49 -1.27 2.43
C ALA A 25 -9.74 -2.00 1.92
N LYS A 26 -10.19 -1.70 0.69
CA LYS A 26 -11.31 -2.40 0.07
C LYS A 26 -11.02 -3.89 -0.19
N ALA A 27 -9.81 -4.24 -0.62
CA ALA A 27 -9.40 -5.63 -0.80
C ALA A 27 -9.36 -6.39 0.54
N LEU A 28 -9.01 -5.70 1.63
CA LEU A 28 -8.92 -6.25 2.98
C LEU A 28 -10.26 -6.23 3.74
N GLY A 29 -11.35 -5.71 3.14
CA GLY A 29 -12.65 -5.60 3.79
C GLY A 29 -12.70 -4.61 4.96
N ILE A 30 -11.80 -3.62 5.02
CA ILE A 30 -11.71 -2.63 6.10
C ILE A 30 -11.74 -1.20 5.57
N THR A 31 -11.82 -0.21 6.47
CA THR A 31 -11.75 1.20 6.09
C THR A 31 -10.29 1.65 5.89
N PRO A 32 -10.02 2.67 5.03
CA PRO A 32 -8.68 3.24 4.88
C PRO A 32 -8.08 3.77 6.19
N GLN A 33 -8.93 4.27 7.10
CA GLN A 33 -8.51 4.74 8.42
C GLN A 33 -8.05 3.57 9.32
N ALA A 34 -8.80 2.46 9.31
CA ALA A 34 -8.41 1.25 10.03
C ALA A 34 -7.10 0.67 9.50
N LEU A 35 -6.92 0.64 8.17
CA LEU A 35 -5.68 0.21 7.55
C LEU A 35 -4.49 1.07 8.02
N LYS A 36 -4.59 2.41 7.94
CA LYS A 36 -3.53 3.33 8.40
C LYS A 36 -3.17 3.09 9.87
N LYS A 37 -4.16 2.85 10.73
CA LYS A 37 -3.94 2.53 12.15
C LYS A 37 -3.19 1.20 12.33
N GLN A 38 -3.49 0.19 11.51
CA GLN A 38 -2.87 -1.14 11.58
C GLN A 38 -1.45 -1.19 11.02
N LEU A 39 -1.11 -0.33 10.05
CA LEU A 39 0.24 -0.26 9.46
C LEU A 39 1.29 0.25 10.44
N GLY A 40 0.89 1.08 11.41
CA GLY A 40 1.75 1.59 12.48
C GLY A 40 2.77 2.61 11.99
N GLU A 41 4.00 2.48 12.47
CA GLU A 41 5.09 3.43 12.19
C GLU A 41 5.57 3.39 10.75
N ARG A 42 5.96 4.57 10.24
CA ARG A 42 6.42 4.79 8.87
C ARG A 42 7.75 4.07 8.63
N ARG A 43 7.83 3.37 7.50
CA ARG A 43 9.01 2.64 7.06
C ARG A 43 8.94 2.41 5.54
N PRO A 44 10.07 2.18 4.86
CA PRO A 44 10.12 1.98 3.42
C PRO A 44 9.09 0.98 2.89
N GLU A 45 8.88 -0.14 3.60
CA GLU A 45 8.01 -1.24 3.17
C GLU A 45 6.54 -0.85 3.09
N ILE A 46 6.09 0.18 3.82
CA ILE A 46 4.70 0.65 3.77
C ILE A 46 4.55 1.99 3.06
N SER A 47 5.65 2.62 2.65
CA SER A 47 5.63 3.84 1.83
C SER A 47 5.05 3.62 0.42
N TRP A 48 4.87 2.37 0.00
CA TRP A 48 4.12 2.02 -1.20
C TRP A 48 2.64 2.38 -1.13
N PHE A 49 2.08 2.57 0.08
CA PHE A 49 0.70 3.03 0.23
C PHE A 49 0.61 4.54 0.05
N VAL A 50 -0.19 4.96 -0.93
CA VAL A 50 -0.27 6.35 -1.37
C VAL A 50 -1.69 6.90 -1.34
N SER A 51 -1.79 8.22 -1.31
CA SER A 51 -3.06 8.91 -1.51
C SER A 51 -3.57 8.71 -2.93
N SER A 52 -4.88 8.52 -3.07
CA SER A 52 -5.53 8.46 -4.37
C SER A 52 -5.46 9.78 -5.15
N SER A 53 -5.34 10.91 -4.45
CA SER A 53 -5.32 12.24 -5.09
C SER A 53 -3.92 12.66 -5.55
N SER A 54 -2.88 12.37 -4.76
CA SER A 54 -1.52 12.83 -5.06
C SER A 54 -0.61 11.73 -5.62
N GLY A 55 -0.94 10.45 -5.43
CA GLY A 55 -0.02 9.36 -5.76
C GLY A 55 1.20 9.27 -4.82
N GLU A 56 1.19 10.04 -3.73
CA GLU A 56 2.28 10.14 -2.76
C GLU A 56 1.95 9.46 -1.41
N PRO A 57 2.96 8.90 -0.73
CA PRO A 57 2.81 8.44 0.64
C PRO A 57 2.62 9.63 1.60
N LEU A 58 1.72 9.47 2.57
CA LEU A 58 1.29 10.57 3.44
C LEU A 58 2.24 10.75 4.63
N HIS A 59 2.86 11.93 4.72
CA HIS A 59 3.77 12.34 5.80
C HIS A 59 5.06 11.50 5.91
N TYR A 60 5.57 10.99 4.78
CA TYR A 60 6.85 10.30 4.74
C TYR A 60 7.96 11.29 4.36
N THR A 61 9.05 11.27 5.10
CA THR A 61 10.32 11.88 4.70
C THR A 61 10.98 11.04 3.61
N ASP A 62 11.95 11.61 2.89
CA ASP A 62 12.62 10.89 1.81
C ASP A 62 13.41 9.66 2.28
N ARG A 63 13.85 9.64 3.55
CA ARG A 63 14.53 8.48 4.17
C ARG A 63 13.56 7.36 4.53
N GLU A 64 12.30 7.68 4.77
CA GLU A 64 11.25 6.70 5.09
C GLU A 64 10.58 6.14 3.83
N LYS A 65 10.84 6.73 2.66
CA LYS A 65 10.34 6.23 1.38
C LYS A 65 11.19 5.08 0.88
N HIS A 66 10.56 4.13 0.21
CA HIS A 66 11.26 3.08 -0.51
C HIS A 66 12.11 3.70 -1.62
N PRO A 67 13.40 3.31 -1.80
CA PRO A 67 14.26 3.90 -2.83
C PRO A 67 13.71 3.70 -4.25
N GLU A 68 12.93 2.65 -4.45
CA GLU A 68 12.29 2.33 -5.74
C GLU A 68 10.84 2.82 -5.86
N LEU A 69 10.37 3.67 -4.93
CA LEU A 69 8.97 4.13 -4.88
C LEU A 69 8.47 4.70 -6.22
N TYR A 70 9.35 5.41 -6.93
CA TYR A 70 9.06 6.09 -8.20
C TYR A 70 9.64 5.36 -9.42
N ARG A 71 10.00 4.07 -9.31
CA ARG A 71 10.52 3.32 -10.47
C ARG A 71 9.49 3.17 -11.61
N THR A 72 8.21 3.33 -11.30
CA THR A 72 7.09 3.24 -12.24
C THR A 72 5.99 4.22 -11.87
N ASP A 73 5.30 4.72 -12.90
CA ASP A 73 4.12 5.59 -12.75
C ASP A 73 2.82 4.81 -12.51
N ARG A 74 2.85 3.47 -12.65
CA ARG A 74 1.67 2.65 -12.39
C ARG A 74 1.35 2.62 -10.90
N ILE A 75 0.07 2.80 -10.58
CA ILE A 75 -0.46 2.74 -9.21
C ILE A 75 -1.66 1.78 -9.19
N ILE A 76 -1.69 0.88 -8.22
CA ILE A 76 -2.84 0.00 -7.96
C ILE A 76 -3.96 0.84 -7.34
N THR A 77 -4.98 1.15 -8.14
CA THR A 77 -6.15 1.95 -7.74
C THR A 77 -7.41 1.11 -7.54
N LEU A 78 -7.41 -0.16 -7.99
CA LEU A 78 -8.55 -1.07 -7.92
C LEU A 78 -8.26 -2.25 -7.01
N ALA A 79 -9.17 -2.52 -6.07
CA ALA A 79 -9.08 -3.65 -5.14
C ALA A 79 -8.99 -5.01 -5.83
N ASN A 80 -9.67 -5.16 -6.98
CA ASN A 80 -9.68 -6.41 -7.75
C ASN A 80 -8.29 -6.90 -8.16
N VAL A 81 -7.31 -5.99 -8.30
CA VAL A 81 -5.92 -6.37 -8.57
C VAL A 81 -5.36 -7.16 -7.38
N LEU A 82 -5.54 -6.67 -6.15
CA LEU A 82 -5.05 -7.35 -4.96
C LEU A 82 -5.82 -8.65 -4.72
N ILE A 83 -7.14 -8.60 -4.77
CA ILE A 83 -8.02 -9.77 -4.58
C ILE A 83 -7.62 -10.91 -5.52
N ARG A 84 -7.47 -10.64 -6.82
CA ARG A 84 -7.09 -11.67 -7.80
C ARG A 84 -5.68 -12.22 -7.60
N ASN A 85 -4.72 -11.39 -7.20
CA ASN A 85 -3.32 -11.81 -7.10
C ASN A 85 -2.98 -12.47 -5.74
N LEU A 86 -3.82 -12.25 -4.73
CA LEU A 86 -3.58 -12.72 -3.36
C LEU A 86 -4.64 -13.68 -2.84
N ASP A 87 -5.68 -13.97 -3.63
CA ASP A 87 -6.79 -14.86 -3.25
C ASP A 87 -7.45 -14.42 -1.92
N LEU A 88 -7.75 -13.12 -1.83
CA LEU A 88 -8.36 -12.44 -0.66
C LEU A 88 -9.88 -12.43 -0.68
#